data_AF-A0A6I1KIX5-F1
#
_entry.id   AF-A0A6I1KIX5-F1
#
_cell.length_a   1.000
_cell.length_b   1.000
_cell.length_c   1.000
_cell.angle_alpha   90.00
_cell.angle_beta   90.00
_cell.angle_gamma   90.00
#
_symmetry.space_group_name_H-M   'P 1'
#
loop_
_entity.id
_entity.type
_entity.pdbx_description
1 polymer ?
#
loop_
_entity_poly.entity_id
_entity_poly.type
_entity_poly.pdbx_seq_one_letter_code
_entity_poly.pdbx_strand_id
1 'polypeptide(L)'
;MRKFSRDLIEHLLEVGWALFLLYLFLACLALIFGRSVGYEITPWVCLGFALVVTAIFAVIILGNLLWLGFVGIFRRLFNRPK
;
A
#
# COMPACT_ATOMS: atom_id res chain seq x y z
N MET A 1 -13.12 -12.06 -17.36
CA MET A 1 -12.44 -12.15 -16.05
C MET A 1 -10.90 -11.99 -16.14
N ARG A 2 -10.19 -12.62 -17.11
CA ARG A 2 -8.71 -12.58 -17.18
C ARG A 2 -8.03 -11.19 -17.34
N LYS A 3 -8.66 -10.19 -17.97
CA LYS A 3 -8.07 -8.84 -18.12
C LYS A 3 -8.06 -8.04 -16.80
N PHE A 4 -9.17 -8.06 -16.07
CA PHE A 4 -9.30 -7.35 -14.79
C PHE A 4 -8.30 -7.79 -13.72
N SER A 5 -7.98 -9.09 -13.67
CA SER A 5 -6.99 -9.59 -12.71
C SER A 5 -5.57 -9.11 -13.04
N ARG A 6 -5.25 -8.84 -14.32
CA ARG A 6 -3.92 -8.36 -14.70
C ARG A 6 -3.73 -6.89 -14.34
N ASP A 7 -4.69 -6.03 -14.66
CA ASP A 7 -4.66 -4.61 -14.24
C ASP A 7 -4.53 -4.48 -12.71
N LEU A 8 -5.27 -5.32 -11.97
CA LEU A 8 -5.20 -5.29 -10.52
C LEU A 8 -3.84 -5.73 -9.97
N ILE A 9 -3.23 -6.76 -10.57
CA ILE A 9 -1.89 -7.22 -10.19
C ILE A 9 -0.84 -6.16 -10.52
N GLU A 10 -0.95 -5.50 -11.67
CA GLU A 10 -0.01 -4.48 -12.12
C GLU A 10 -0.07 -3.26 -11.18
N HIS A 11 -1.27 -2.79 -10.83
CA HIS A 11 -1.44 -1.76 -9.81
C HIS A 11 -0.96 -2.20 -8.43
N LEU A 12 -1.24 -3.43 -8.01
CA LEU A 12 -0.79 -3.92 -6.70
C LEU A 12 0.74 -4.03 -6.63
N LEU A 13 1.37 -4.40 -7.75
CA LEU A 13 2.82 -4.50 -7.89
C LEU A 13 3.48 -3.12 -7.89
N GLU A 14 2.88 -2.14 -8.57
CA GLU A 14 3.32 -0.74 -8.58
C GLU A 14 3.22 -0.11 -7.17
N VAL A 15 2.09 -0.35 -6.49
CA VAL A 15 1.88 0.03 -5.08
C VAL A 15 2.90 -0.66 -4.17
N GLY A 16 3.19 -1.95 -4.39
CA GLY A 16 4.22 -2.69 -3.66
C GLY A 16 5.62 -2.13 -3.86
N TRP A 17 5.98 -1.73 -5.09
CA TRP A 17 7.26 -1.09 -5.40
C TRP A 17 7.40 0.28 -4.73
N ALA A 18 6.35 1.10 -4.73
CA ALA A 18 6.35 2.37 -4.03
C ALA A 18 6.58 2.19 -2.51
N LEU A 19 5.93 1.18 -1.93
CA LEU A 19 6.03 0.83 -0.51
C LEU A 19 7.45 0.33 -0.16
N PHE A 20 8.07 -0.48 -1.04
CA PHE A 20 9.45 -0.93 -0.90
C PHE A 20 10.45 0.23 -0.95
N LEU A 21 10.34 1.12 -1.93
CA LEU A 21 11.20 2.31 -2.04
C LEU A 21 11.08 3.21 -0.81
N LEU A 22 9.87 3.37 -0.28
CA LEU A 22 9.62 4.17 0.91
C LEU A 22 10.30 3.55 2.14
N TYR A 23 10.21 2.23 2.33
CA TYR A 23 10.93 1.56 3.41
C TYR A 23 12.44 1.65 3.27
N LEU A 24 12.97 1.53 2.06
CA LEU A 24 14.39 1.70 1.78
C LEU A 24 14.86 3.11 2.14
N PHE A 25 14.07 4.13 1.79
CA PHE A 25 14.33 5.51 2.18
C PHE A 25 14.28 5.69 3.71
N LEU A 26 13.30 5.09 4.37
CA LEU A 26 13.17 5.10 5.83
C LEU A 26 14.36 4.44 6.53
N ALA A 27 14.86 3.33 5.99
CA ALA A 27 16.04 2.64 6.49
C ALA A 27 17.30 3.50 6.33
N CYS A 28 17.48 4.17 5.18
CA CYS A 28 18.56 5.14 4.99
C CYS A 28 18.49 6.29 5.99
N LEU A 29 17.29 6.86 6.21
CA LEU A 29 17.08 7.89 7.22
C LEU A 29 17.43 7.37 8.62
N ALA A 30 17.02 6.15 8.97
CA ALA A 30 17.35 5.56 10.27
C ALA A 30 18.86 5.44 10.50
N LEU A 31 19.63 5.08 9.46
CA LEU A 31 21.09 5.00 9.56
C LEU A 31 21.75 6.38 9.71
N ILE A 32 21.29 7.37 8.93
CA ILE A 32 21.84 8.74 8.96
C ILE A 32 21.49 9.44 10.28
N PHE A 33 20.21 9.40 10.68
CA PHE A 33 19.75 10.01 11.93
C PHE A 33 20.22 9.23 13.15
N GLY A 34 20.36 7.90 13.07
CA GLY A 34 20.87 7.07 14.17
C GLY A 34 22.30 7.45 14.55
N ARG A 35 23.12 7.80 13.55
CA ARG A 35 24.47 8.32 13.76
C ARG A 35 24.49 9.72 14.38
N SER A 36 23.45 10.53 14.15
CA SER A 36 23.44 11.97 14.46
C SER A 36 22.73 12.30 15.78
N VAL A 37 21.64 11.59 16.07
CA VAL A 37 20.70 11.86 17.18
C VAL A 37 20.79 10.78 18.28
N GLY A 38 21.40 9.63 17.96
CA GLY A 38 21.51 8.49 18.85
C GLY A 38 20.55 7.36 18.47
N TYR A 39 21.02 6.13 18.60
CA TYR A 39 20.29 4.92 18.22
C TYR A 39 19.10 4.59 19.13
N GLU A 40 18.89 5.33 20.22
CA GLU A 40 17.81 5.06 21.18
C GLU A 40 16.46 5.59 20.68
N ILE A 41 16.44 6.79 20.10
CA ILE A 41 15.19 7.49 19.69
C ILE A 41 14.87 7.20 18.22
N THR A 42 15.90 7.07 17.39
CA THR A 42 15.78 6.88 15.95
C THR A 42 14.93 5.67 15.51
N PRO A 43 15.07 4.46 16.10
CA PRO A 43 14.26 3.31 15.69
C PRO A 43 12.78 3.47 16.07
N TRP A 44 12.46 4.17 17.17
CA TRP A 44 11.07 4.44 17.57
C TRP A 44 10.37 5.37 16.58
N VAL A 45 11.05 6.43 16.15
CA VAL A 45 10.51 7.36 15.14
C VAL A 45 10.36 6.65 13.79
N CYS A 46 11.34 5.85 13.38
CA CYS A 46 11.27 5.08 12.14
C CYS A 46 10.16 4.01 12.18
N LEU A 47 9.95 3.34 13.32
CA LEU A 47 8.84 2.40 13.51
C LEU A 47 7.48 3.10 13.46
N GLY A 48 7.35 4.27 14.08
CA GLY A 48 6.13 5.06 14.02
C GLY A 48 5.79 5.47 12.58
N PHE A 49 6.79 5.96 11.85
CA PHE A 49 6.61 6.36 10.45
C PHE A 49 6.32 5.16 9.54
N ALA A 50 7.00 4.03 9.77
CA ALA A 50 6.75 2.77 9.11
C ALA A 50 5.28 2.35 9.25
N LEU A 51 4.75 2.37 10.48
CA LEU A 51 3.38 1.96 10.79
C LEU A 51 2.35 2.87 10.11
N VAL A 52 2.57 4.19 10.13
CA VAL A 52 1.69 5.15 9.43
C VAL A 52 1.65 4.86 7.94
N VAL A 53 2.81 4.62 7.32
CA VAL A 53 2.90 4.30 5.90
C VAL A 53 2.17 2.99 5.60
N THR A 54 2.37 1.94 6.40
CA THR A 54 1.66 0.67 6.20
C THR A 54 0.16 0.85 6.31
N ALA A 55 -0.31 1.65 7.28
CA ALA A 55 -1.73 1.92 7.46
C ALA A 55 -2.33 2.65 6.25
N ILE A 56 -1.66 3.67 5.72
CA ILE A 56 -2.12 4.39 4.52
C ILE A 56 -2.22 3.45 3.33
N PHE A 57 -1.18 2.65 3.07
CA PHE A 57 -1.17 1.71 1.96
C PHE A 57 -2.22 0.60 2.13
N ALA A 58 -2.43 0.10 3.36
CA ALA A 58 -3.48 -0.86 3.64
C ALA A 58 -4.88 -0.30 3.31
N VAL A 59 -5.15 0.96 3.65
CA VAL A 59 -6.43 1.63 3.33
C VAL A 59 -6.60 1.79 1.81
N ILE A 60 -5.54 2.16 1.08
CA ILE A 60 -5.59 2.28 -0.39
C ILE A 60 -5.92 0.93 -1.04
N ILE A 61 -5.26 -0.14 -0.60
CA ILE A 61 -5.51 -1.50 -1.10
C ILE A 61 -6.94 -1.93 -0.79
N LEU A 62 -7.39 -1.72 0.45
CA LEU A 62 -8.74 -2.09 0.88
C LEU A 62 -9.81 -1.32 0.10
N GLY A 63 -9.59 -0.02 -0.14
CA GLY A 63 -10.47 0.82 -0.95
C GLY A 63 -10.57 0.33 -2.40
N ASN A 64 -9.45 -0.01 -3.02
CA ASN A 64 -9.43 -0.59 -4.37
C ASN A 64 -10.13 -1.96 -4.43
N LEU A 65 -9.94 -2.81 -3.40
CA LEU A 65 -10.56 -4.12 -3.33
C LEU A 65 -12.08 -4.00 -3.16
N LEU A 66 -12.54 -3.09 -2.29
CA LEU A 66 -13.95 -2.79 -2.08
C LEU A 66 -14.59 -2.21 -3.35
N TRP A 67 -13.90 -1.30 -4.04
CA TRP A 67 -14.39 -0.71 -5.29
C TRP A 67 -14.59 -1.78 -6.37
N LEU A 68 -13.63 -2.69 -6.53
CA LEU A 68 -13.76 -3.81 -7.47
C LEU A 68 -14.89 -4.77 -7.10
N GLY A 69 -15.03 -5.09 -5.81
CA GLY A 69 -16.15 -5.87 -5.32
C GLY A 69 -17.49 -5.20 -5.66
N PHE A 70 -17.58 -3.90 -5.43
CA PHE A 70 -18.78 -3.10 -5.71
C PHE A 70 -19.10 -3.07 -7.21
N VAL A 71 -18.13 -2.74 -8.07
CA VAL A 71 -18.31 -2.73 -9.53
C VAL A 71 -18.68 -4.12 -10.07
N GLY A 72 -18.08 -5.18 -9.50
CA GLY A 72 -18.40 -6.57 -9.85
C GLY A 72 -19.84 -6.95 -9.51
N ILE A 73 -20.33 -6.55 -8.33
CA ILE A 73 -21.71 -6.77 -7.89
C ILE A 73 -22.69 -5.94 -8.75
N PHE A 74 -22.37 -4.67 -9.00
CA PHE A 74 -23.21 -3.76 -9.78
C PHE A 74 -23.40 -4.25 -11.23
N ARG A 75 -22.33 -4.74 -11.87
CA ARG A 75 -22.42 -5.36 -13.20
C ARG A 75 -23.31 -6.60 -13.21
N ARG A 76 -23.24 -7.45 -12.18
CA ARG A 76 -24.10 -8.64 -12.10
C ARG A 76 -25.57 -8.29 -11.88
N LEU A 77 -25.84 -7.21 -11.15
CA LEU A 77 -27.20 -6.73 -10.93
C LEU A 77 -27.80 -6.12 -12.21
N PHE A 78 -27.02 -5.31 -12.93
CA PHE A 78 -27.51 -4.60 -14.13
C PHE A 78 -27.55 -5.45 -15.39
N ASN A 79 -26.76 -6.53 -15.47
CA ASN A 79 -26.70 -7.41 -16.65
C ASN A 79 -27.61 -8.65 -16.54
N ARG A 80 -28.63 -8.61 -15.66
CA ARG A 80 -29.74 -9.55 -15.70
C ARG A 80 -30.62 -9.17 -16.90
N PRO A 81 -30.62 -9.94 -18.02
CA PRO A 81 -31.55 -9.68 -19.10
C PRO A 81 -32.97 -9.82 -18.53
N LYS A 82 -33.79 -8.79 -18.73
CA LYS A 82 -35.25 -8.92 -18.64
C LYS A 82 -35.75 -9.78 -19.79
#